data_AF-A0A1G8T1L4-F1
#
_entry.id   AF-A0A1G8T1L4-F1
#
_cell.length_a   1.000
_cell.length_b   1.000
_cell.length_c   1.000
_cell.angle_alpha   90.00
_cell.angle_beta   90.00
_cell.angle_gamma   90.00
#
_symmetry.space_group_name_H-M   'P 1'
#
loop_
_entity.id
_entity.type
_entity.pdbx_description
1 polymer ?
#
loop_
_entity_poly.entity_id
_entity_poly.type
_entity_poly.pdbx_seq_one_letter_code
_entity_poly.pdbx_strand_id
1 'polypeptide(L)'
;MRSPSNEERVAVQHFWPQPLRISWIILLALLGALIPFTSEMIFRGILEGESGVVSGSLGALAILISGLIGTTGKVAAHRNLSPRIREATAQAQGRGVVVPSVTLRHAWLIFMLAGAAVYGLAASLLWHVVGNDTLIANSRDPDVGATVLGILGAGAVVMLVLLTPFLSWSQVILIPEGIRRIHRPRVPIFSKGYDTSIPWDSIDRVEPDVMSRGYSRNMPIINLHHNLEISDRPHYDGDGRLTLLLNDLVAEPNTLLALIEDVHANPERRHLLATPEARLLLTPPPLRERWAAAKRLKREAGEAERSST
;
A
#
# COMPACT_ATOMS: atom_id res chain seq x y z
N MET A 1 -11.72 -4.96 -35.02
CA MET A 1 -10.53 -4.49 -34.27
C MET A 1 -9.82 -5.71 -33.69
N ARG A 2 -8.60 -6.02 -34.13
CA ARG A 2 -7.78 -7.05 -33.48
C ARG A 2 -7.30 -6.48 -32.16
N SER A 3 -7.62 -7.15 -31.05
CA SER A 3 -6.91 -6.93 -29.78
C SER A 3 -5.40 -6.98 -30.07
N PRO A 4 -4.58 -6.09 -29.48
CA PRO A 4 -3.13 -6.24 -29.56
C PRO A 4 -2.78 -7.68 -29.20
N SER A 5 -1.86 -8.28 -29.96
CA SER A 5 -1.47 -9.67 -29.72
C SER A 5 -0.94 -9.78 -28.30
N ASN A 6 -1.17 -10.93 -27.65
CA ASN A 6 -0.74 -11.13 -26.27
C ASN A 6 0.79 -10.93 -26.14
N GLU A 7 1.55 -11.08 -27.23
CA GLU A 7 3.01 -10.90 -27.27
C GLU A 7 3.46 -9.43 -27.20
N GLU A 8 2.78 -8.49 -27.87
CA GLU A 8 3.09 -7.05 -27.76
C GLU A 8 2.76 -6.51 -26.36
N ARG A 9 1.69 -7.02 -25.74
CA ARG A 9 1.37 -6.70 -24.34
C ARG A 9 2.43 -7.23 -23.38
N VAL A 10 2.98 -8.42 -23.65
CA VAL A 10 3.99 -9.06 -22.79
C VAL A 10 5.35 -8.36 -22.83
N ALA A 11 5.73 -7.75 -23.95
CA ALA A 11 7.02 -7.06 -24.09
C ALA A 11 7.12 -5.76 -23.25
N VAL A 12 6.01 -5.02 -23.09
CA VAL A 12 5.94 -3.78 -22.29
C VAL A 12 5.73 -4.07 -20.78
N GLN A 13 5.26 -5.27 -20.44
CA GLN A 13 4.64 -5.57 -19.13
C GLN A 13 5.56 -5.82 -17.93
N HIS A 14 6.89 -5.73 -18.06
CA HIS A 14 7.78 -6.24 -17.01
C HIS A 14 8.96 -5.33 -16.64
N PHE A 15 8.74 -4.02 -16.59
CA PHE A 15 9.76 -3.11 -16.07
C PHE A 15 9.99 -3.33 -14.56
N TRP A 16 8.94 -3.61 -13.78
CA TRP A 16 9.07 -3.93 -12.35
C TRP A 16 8.64 -5.36 -12.04
N PRO A 17 9.57 -6.28 -11.76
CA PRO A 17 9.23 -7.64 -11.38
C PRO A 17 8.50 -7.66 -10.03
N GLN A 18 7.43 -8.46 -9.94
CA GLN A 18 6.68 -8.69 -8.70
C GLN A 18 7.01 -10.07 -8.13
N PRO A 19 8.12 -10.25 -7.39
CA PRO A 19 8.44 -11.53 -6.79
C PRO A 19 7.49 -11.83 -5.64
N LEU A 20 6.71 -12.90 -5.77
CA LEU A 20 5.99 -13.49 -4.65
C LEU A 20 7.03 -14.12 -3.71
N ARG A 21 7.34 -13.47 -2.59
CA ARG A 21 8.25 -14.05 -1.61
C ARG A 21 7.52 -15.13 -0.82
N ILE A 22 8.00 -16.36 -0.89
CA ILE A 22 7.46 -17.52 -0.16
C ILE A 22 7.38 -17.23 1.34
N SER A 23 8.34 -16.47 1.88
CA SER A 23 8.34 -16.04 3.28
C SER A 23 7.08 -15.29 3.69
N TRP A 24 6.47 -14.49 2.80
CA TRP A 24 5.20 -13.82 3.10
C TRP A 24 4.03 -14.79 3.20
N ILE A 25 4.04 -15.88 2.42
CA ILE A 25 3.00 -16.92 2.47
C ILE A 25 3.14 -17.72 3.76
N ILE A 26 4.36 -18.11 4.12
CA ILE A 26 4.65 -18.81 5.37
C ILE A 26 4.22 -17.95 6.56
N LEU A 27 4.58 -16.67 6.57
CA LEU A 27 4.18 -15.74 7.62
C LEU A 27 2.65 -15.58 7.70
N LEU A 28 1.97 -15.46 6.55
CA LEU A 28 0.50 -15.38 6.50
C LEU A 28 -0.15 -16.63 7.12
N ALA A 29 0.35 -17.82 6.77
CA ALA A 29 -0.14 -19.08 7.32
C ALA A 29 0.08 -19.18 8.84
N LEU A 30 1.27 -18.78 9.32
CA LEU A 30 1.61 -18.79 10.74
C LEU A 30 0.72 -17.83 11.54
N LEU A 31 0.52 -16.59 11.04
CA LEU A 31 -0.38 -15.62 11.67
C LEU A 31 -1.82 -16.13 11.70
N GLY A 32 -2.30 -16.73 10.61
CA GLY A 32 -3.63 -17.33 10.55
C GLY A 32 -3.83 -18.47 11.54
N ALA A 33 -2.81 -19.30 11.76
CA ALA A 33 -2.86 -20.42 12.71
C ALA A 33 -2.90 -19.98 14.18
N LEU A 34 -2.34 -18.81 14.52
CA LEU A 34 -2.33 -18.28 15.90
C LEU A 34 -3.64 -17.62 16.32
N ILE A 35 -4.46 -17.14 15.38
CA ILE A 35 -5.75 -16.51 15.66
C ILE A 35 -6.70 -17.42 16.47
N PRO A 36 -6.99 -18.68 16.07
CA PRO A 36 -7.89 -19.55 16.84
C PRO A 36 -7.38 -19.82 18.26
N PHE A 37 -6.06 -19.91 18.44
CA PHE A 37 -5.45 -20.06 19.76
C PHE A 37 -5.72 -18.84 20.65
N THR A 38 -5.54 -17.62 20.13
CA THR A 38 -5.86 -16.39 20.89
C THR A 38 -7.35 -16.24 21.16
N SER A 39 -8.22 -16.65 20.22
CA SER A 39 -9.67 -16.60 20.42
C SER A 39 -10.14 -17.56 21.51
N GLU A 40 -9.56 -18.76 21.58
CA GLU A 40 -9.83 -19.73 22.65
C GLU A 40 -9.42 -19.18 24.03
N MET A 41 -8.26 -18.51 24.12
CA MET A 41 -7.82 -17.87 25.36
C MET A 41 -8.76 -16.74 25.81
N ILE A 42 -9.28 -15.93 24.86
CA ILE A 42 -10.31 -14.93 25.17
C ILE A 42 -11.57 -15.60 25.72
N PHE A 43 -12.03 -16.67 25.06
CA PHE A 43 -13.26 -17.37 25.45
C PHE A 43 -13.14 -17.98 26.85
N ARG A 44 -12.03 -18.66 27.14
CA ARG A 44 -11.75 -19.21 28.49
C ARG A 44 -11.64 -18.12 29.53
N GLY A 45 -10.91 -17.05 29.25
CA GLY A 45 -10.80 -15.92 30.17
C GLY A 45 -12.14 -15.27 30.51
N ILE A 46 -13.08 -15.22 29.55
CA ILE A 46 -14.46 -14.75 29.81
C ILE A 46 -15.21 -15.71 30.72
N LEU A 47 -15.12 -17.02 30.46
CA LEU A 47 -15.80 -18.04 31.27
C LEU A 47 -15.27 -18.10 32.71
N GLU A 48 -13.96 -17.92 32.88
CA GLU A 48 -13.27 -18.00 34.17
C GLU A 48 -13.26 -16.66 34.92
N GLY A 49 -13.73 -15.57 34.30
CA GLY A 49 -13.76 -14.23 34.89
C GLY A 49 -12.37 -13.57 34.98
N GLU A 50 -11.39 -14.09 34.25
CA GLU A 50 -10.00 -13.63 34.23
C GLU A 50 -9.84 -12.44 33.28
N SER A 51 -10.24 -11.25 33.74
CA SER A 51 -10.19 -10.00 32.96
C SER A 51 -8.81 -9.67 32.39
N GLY A 52 -7.73 -10.11 33.06
CA GLY A 52 -6.37 -10.00 32.55
C GLY A 52 -6.11 -10.88 31.34
N VAL A 53 -6.47 -12.16 31.37
CA VAL A 53 -6.31 -13.05 30.22
C VAL A 53 -7.11 -12.56 29.02
N VAL A 54 -8.33 -12.04 29.25
CA VAL A 54 -9.18 -11.47 28.21
C VAL A 54 -8.52 -10.26 27.54
N SER A 55 -8.09 -9.26 28.33
CA SER A 55 -7.48 -8.04 27.79
C SER A 55 -6.13 -8.32 27.12
N GLY A 56 -5.34 -9.25 27.68
CA GLY A 56 -4.08 -9.69 27.11
C GLY A 56 -4.24 -10.33 25.74
N SER A 57 -5.19 -11.26 25.66
CA SER A 57 -5.49 -12.01 24.44
C SER A 57 -6.16 -11.12 23.37
N LEU A 58 -6.95 -10.11 23.77
CA LEU A 58 -7.48 -9.11 22.84
C LEU A 58 -6.37 -8.26 22.21
N GLY A 59 -5.37 -7.83 22.98
CA GLY A 59 -4.19 -7.14 22.46
C GLY A 59 -3.39 -7.99 21.46
N ALA A 60 -3.15 -9.26 21.80
CA ALA A 60 -2.48 -10.21 20.92
C ALA A 60 -3.27 -10.47 19.62
N LEU A 61 -4.60 -10.66 19.73
CA LEU A 61 -5.48 -10.84 18.59
C LEU A 61 -5.45 -9.63 17.65
N ALA A 62 -5.46 -8.40 18.20
CA ALA A 62 -5.34 -7.19 17.41
C ALA A 62 -4.03 -7.18 16.62
N ILE A 63 -2.89 -7.50 17.24
CA ILE A 63 -1.58 -7.59 16.57
C ILE A 63 -1.57 -8.66 15.47
N LEU A 64 -2.14 -9.84 15.72
CA LEU A 64 -2.21 -10.93 14.75
C LEU A 64 -3.07 -10.55 13.52
N ILE A 65 -4.26 -9.99 13.74
CA ILE A 65 -5.13 -9.49 12.67
C ILE A 65 -4.42 -8.40 11.86
N SER A 66 -3.69 -7.50 12.53
CA SER A 66 -2.88 -6.46 11.88
C SER A 66 -1.84 -7.04 10.94
N GLY A 67 -1.09 -8.02 11.44
CA GLY A 67 -0.10 -8.76 10.66
C GLY A 67 -0.76 -9.46 9.47
N LEU A 68 -1.91 -10.10 9.68
CA LEU A 68 -2.65 -10.80 8.64
C LEU A 68 -3.11 -9.85 7.53
N ILE A 69 -3.67 -8.69 7.88
CA ILE A 69 -4.09 -7.66 6.91
C ILE A 69 -2.86 -7.15 6.13
N GLY A 70 -1.76 -6.83 6.81
CA GLY A 70 -0.55 -6.33 6.18
C GLY A 70 0.08 -7.34 5.22
N THR A 71 0.18 -8.60 5.63
CA THR A 71 0.76 -9.69 4.84
C THR A 71 -0.14 -10.12 3.69
N THR A 72 -1.46 -10.20 3.89
CA THR A 72 -2.44 -10.46 2.82
C THR A 72 -2.34 -9.38 1.75
N GLY A 73 -2.23 -8.11 2.15
CA GLY A 73 -2.01 -7.00 1.23
C GLY A 73 -0.76 -7.15 0.36
N LYS A 74 0.30 -7.78 0.87
CA LYS A 74 1.53 -8.08 0.11
C LYS A 74 1.43 -9.32 -0.77
N VAL A 75 0.74 -10.36 -0.32
CA VAL A 75 0.58 -11.62 -1.04
C VAL A 75 -0.45 -11.50 -2.17
N ALA A 76 -1.55 -10.80 -1.91
CA ALA A 76 -2.66 -10.58 -2.85
C ALA A 76 -2.51 -9.29 -3.66
N ALA A 77 -1.45 -8.51 -3.42
CA ALA A 77 -1.15 -7.28 -4.14
C ALA A 77 -1.30 -7.50 -5.65
N HIS A 78 -2.16 -6.71 -6.28
CA HIS A 78 -2.29 -6.61 -7.73
C HIS A 78 -2.58 -7.93 -8.48
N ARG A 79 -3.19 -8.92 -7.81
CA ARG A 79 -3.60 -10.18 -8.46
C ARG A 79 -4.78 -9.98 -9.41
N ASN A 80 -5.75 -9.19 -8.96
CA ASN A 80 -6.98 -8.89 -9.68
C ASN A 80 -7.16 -7.38 -9.80
N LEU A 81 -8.09 -6.97 -10.67
CA LEU A 81 -8.56 -5.59 -10.71
C LEU A 81 -9.05 -5.18 -9.31
N SER A 82 -8.49 -4.09 -8.78
CA SER A 82 -8.91 -3.59 -7.48
C SER A 82 -10.33 -3.02 -7.57
N PRO A 83 -11.28 -3.43 -6.70
CA PRO A 83 -12.63 -2.88 -6.71
C PRO A 83 -12.67 -1.39 -6.31
N ARG A 84 -11.55 -0.86 -5.81
CA ARG A 84 -11.39 0.56 -5.48
C ARG A 84 -11.14 1.44 -6.70
N ILE A 85 -10.69 0.86 -7.82
CA ILE A 85 -10.61 1.57 -9.09
C ILE A 85 -12.03 1.83 -9.56
N ARG A 86 -12.36 3.11 -9.72
CA ARG A 86 -13.72 3.57 -10.00
C ARG A 86 -13.72 4.51 -11.20
N GLU A 87 -14.86 4.62 -11.84
CA GLU A 87 -15.09 5.64 -12.86
C GLU A 87 -15.09 7.03 -12.21
N ALA A 88 -14.45 8.00 -12.86
CA ALA A 88 -14.57 9.41 -12.51
C ALA A 88 -15.90 9.91 -13.08
N THR A 89 -16.82 10.31 -12.21
CA THR A 89 -18.13 10.83 -12.63
C THR A 89 -18.07 12.32 -12.98
N ALA A 90 -18.86 12.72 -13.96
CA ALA A 90 -18.83 14.00 -14.66
C ALA A 90 -19.05 15.28 -13.82
N GLN A 91 -19.32 15.20 -12.51
CA GLN A 91 -19.80 16.35 -11.75
C GLN A 91 -18.77 17.45 -11.46
N ALA A 92 -17.51 17.32 -11.91
CA ALA A 92 -16.58 18.45 -11.91
C ALA A 92 -15.41 18.38 -12.93
N GLN A 93 -15.06 17.20 -13.49
CA GLN A 93 -13.68 16.97 -13.99
C GLN A 93 -13.56 16.07 -15.24
N GLY A 94 -14.65 15.78 -15.94
CA GLY A 94 -14.66 14.86 -17.09
C GLY A 94 -14.84 13.38 -16.70
N ARG A 95 -15.24 12.54 -17.67
CA ARG A 95 -15.33 11.08 -17.49
C ARG A 95 -13.94 10.48 -17.61
N GLY A 96 -13.59 9.57 -16.72
CA GLY A 96 -12.24 9.01 -16.64
C GLY A 96 -12.15 7.80 -15.70
N VAL A 97 -10.92 7.39 -15.40
CA VAL A 97 -10.61 6.33 -14.44
C VAL A 97 -9.88 6.91 -13.24
N VAL A 98 -10.40 6.66 -12.03
CA VAL A 98 -9.77 7.03 -10.77
C VAL A 98 -9.02 5.83 -10.21
N VAL A 99 -7.71 5.99 -10.04
CA VAL A 99 -6.81 5.08 -9.36
C VAL A 99 -6.49 5.67 -7.98
N PRO A 100 -7.16 5.23 -6.90
CA PRO A 100 -6.90 5.74 -5.57
C PRO A 100 -5.62 5.16 -4.97
N SER A 101 -5.11 5.80 -3.93
CA SER A 101 -4.02 5.27 -3.13
C SER A 101 -4.46 4.13 -2.21
N VAL A 102 -3.49 3.31 -1.79
CA VAL A 102 -3.66 2.31 -0.74
C VAL A 102 -3.79 3.02 0.62
N THR A 103 -5.01 3.38 1.00
CA THR A 103 -5.33 4.14 2.23
C THR A 103 -4.83 3.48 3.51
N LEU A 104 -4.63 2.17 3.49
CA LEU A 104 -4.27 1.34 4.65
C LEU A 104 -2.82 0.84 4.60
N ARG A 105 -1.93 1.51 3.87
CA ARG A 105 -0.51 1.12 3.78
C ARG A 105 0.15 0.97 5.16
N HIS A 106 -0.18 1.87 6.08
CA HIS A 106 0.31 1.87 7.45
C HIS A 106 -0.69 1.28 8.46
N ALA A 107 -1.78 0.67 7.99
CA ALA A 107 -2.82 0.14 8.88
C ALA A 107 -2.27 -0.92 9.82
N TRP A 108 -1.38 -1.79 9.33
CA TRP A 108 -0.73 -2.80 10.17
C TRP A 108 0.04 -2.18 11.34
N LEU A 109 0.74 -1.06 11.11
CA LEU A 109 1.50 -0.35 12.15
C LEU A 109 0.55 0.34 13.13
N ILE A 110 -0.50 0.99 12.61
CA ILE A 110 -1.54 1.65 13.42
C ILE A 110 -2.21 0.63 14.35
N PHE A 111 -2.62 -0.51 13.82
CA PHE A 111 -3.28 -1.53 14.61
C PHE A 111 -2.31 -2.25 15.57
N MET A 112 -1.03 -2.43 15.20
CA MET A 112 -0.02 -2.93 16.15
C MET A 112 0.21 -1.96 17.32
N LEU A 113 0.35 -0.67 17.04
CA LEU A 113 0.50 0.36 18.09
C LEU A 113 -0.77 0.46 18.94
N ALA A 114 -1.95 0.38 18.34
CA ALA A 114 -3.21 0.34 19.08
C ALA A 114 -3.30 -0.90 19.98
N GLY A 115 -2.93 -2.08 19.48
CA GLY A 115 -2.89 -3.31 20.27
C GLY A 115 -1.88 -3.23 21.42
N ALA A 116 -0.68 -2.73 21.18
CA ALA A 116 0.34 -2.51 22.20
C ALA A 116 -0.10 -1.48 23.26
N ALA A 117 -0.76 -0.40 22.83
CA ALA A 117 -1.33 0.60 23.73
C ALA A 117 -2.39 0.00 24.64
N VAL A 118 -3.35 -0.73 24.08
CA VAL A 118 -4.42 -1.39 24.86
C VAL A 118 -3.82 -2.39 25.85
N TYR A 119 -2.90 -3.24 25.41
CA TYR A 119 -2.25 -4.23 26.26
C TYR A 119 -1.47 -3.58 27.41
N GLY A 120 -0.56 -2.65 27.10
CA GLY A 120 0.33 -2.04 28.09
C GLY A 120 -0.43 -1.20 29.12
N LEU A 121 -1.43 -0.43 28.67
CA LEU A 121 -2.27 0.37 29.57
C LEU A 121 -3.18 -0.51 30.43
N ALA A 122 -3.78 -1.56 29.86
CA ALA A 122 -4.60 -2.49 30.62
C ALA A 122 -3.77 -3.19 31.70
N ALA A 123 -2.58 -3.68 31.38
CA ALA A 123 -1.69 -4.35 32.34
C ALA A 123 -1.31 -3.42 33.50
N SER A 124 -0.95 -2.17 33.19
CA SER A 124 -0.58 -1.18 34.19
C SER A 124 -1.77 -0.79 35.08
N LEU A 125 -2.96 -0.56 34.49
CA LEU A 125 -4.18 -0.23 35.23
C LEU A 125 -4.64 -1.38 36.13
N LEU A 126 -4.62 -2.62 35.63
CA LEU A 126 -5.05 -3.78 36.38
C LEU A 126 -4.19 -3.99 37.63
N TRP A 127 -2.88 -3.75 37.52
CA TRP A 127 -1.97 -3.83 38.65
C TRP A 127 -2.16 -2.68 39.65
N HIS A 128 -2.05 -1.42 39.21
CA HIS A 128 -2.06 -0.28 40.14
C HIS A 128 -3.44 0.06 40.71
N VAL A 129 -4.53 -0.29 40.03
CA VAL A 129 -5.91 0.06 40.46
C VAL A 129 -6.64 -1.15 41.04
N VAL A 130 -6.51 -2.32 40.40
CA VAL A 130 -7.26 -3.53 40.79
C VAL A 130 -6.41 -4.46 41.67
N GLY A 131 -5.08 -4.32 41.66
CA GLY A 131 -4.18 -5.20 42.42
C GLY A 131 -4.05 -6.61 41.83
N ASN A 132 -4.26 -6.75 40.52
CA ASN A 132 -4.26 -8.04 39.83
C ASN A 132 -3.03 -8.17 38.91
N ASP A 133 -2.31 -9.30 39.02
CA ASP A 133 -1.05 -9.62 38.35
C ASP A 133 -1.19 -10.46 37.07
N THR A 134 -2.40 -10.90 36.72
CA THR A 134 -2.69 -11.80 35.58
C THR A 134 -2.10 -11.40 34.22
N LEU A 135 -1.82 -10.10 33.99
CA LEU A 135 -1.26 -9.58 32.75
C LEU A 135 0.25 -9.40 32.75
N ILE A 136 0.87 -9.44 33.93
CA ILE A 136 2.30 -9.19 34.09
C ILE A 136 2.95 -10.58 34.16
N ALA A 137 3.86 -10.87 33.22
CA ALA A 137 4.62 -12.11 33.30
C ALA A 137 5.28 -12.21 34.68
N ASN A 138 5.23 -13.39 35.31
CA ASN A 138 5.83 -13.67 36.62
C ASN A 138 7.28 -13.17 36.64
N SER A 139 7.46 -11.95 37.10
CA SER A 139 8.71 -11.23 37.13
C SER A 139 9.07 -11.03 38.58
N ARG A 140 10.37 -10.89 38.84
CA ARG A 140 10.88 -10.72 40.19
C ARG A 140 10.37 -9.44 40.87
N ASP A 141 9.86 -8.49 40.08
CA ASP A 141 9.32 -7.21 40.52
C ASP A 141 8.10 -6.80 39.64
N PRO A 142 6.88 -7.19 40.05
CA PRO A 142 5.66 -6.92 39.28
C PRO A 142 5.32 -5.42 39.22
N ASP A 143 5.70 -4.63 40.23
CA ASP A 143 5.53 -3.17 40.23
C ASP A 143 6.32 -2.51 39.10
N VAL A 144 7.57 -2.93 38.92
CA VAL A 144 8.41 -2.47 37.81
C VAL A 144 7.82 -2.92 36.47
N GLY A 145 7.36 -4.17 36.38
CA GLY A 145 6.73 -4.71 35.16
C GLY A 145 5.50 -3.92 34.73
N ALA A 146 4.59 -3.63 35.67
CA ALA A 146 3.39 -2.84 35.44
C ALA A 146 3.71 -1.42 34.95
N THR A 147 4.68 -0.78 35.61
CA THR A 147 5.10 0.59 35.28
C THR A 147 5.71 0.66 33.88
N VAL A 148 6.59 -0.29 33.53
CA VAL A 148 7.21 -0.37 32.20
C VAL A 148 6.16 -0.60 31.12
N LEU A 149 5.21 -1.52 31.32
CA LEU A 149 4.13 -1.77 30.38
C LEU A 149 3.23 -0.54 30.20
N GLY A 150 2.95 0.20 31.27
CA GLY A 150 2.21 1.47 31.21
C GLY A 150 2.94 2.53 30.40
N ILE A 151 4.25 2.70 30.60
CA ILE A 151 5.09 3.64 29.82
C ILE A 151 5.10 3.25 28.34
N LEU A 152 5.28 1.96 28.02
CA LEU A 152 5.25 1.48 26.63
C LEU A 152 3.88 1.69 25.99
N GLY A 153 2.80 1.42 26.73
CA GLY A 153 1.43 1.64 26.26
C GLY A 153 1.16 3.12 25.98
N ALA A 154 1.54 4.01 26.89
CA ALA A 154 1.43 5.46 26.70
C ALA A 154 2.29 5.95 25.52
N GLY A 155 3.53 5.45 25.39
CA GLY A 155 4.39 5.73 24.26
C GLY A 155 3.78 5.30 22.92
N ALA A 156 3.12 4.14 22.88
CA ALA A 156 2.41 3.66 21.69
C ALA A 156 1.23 4.58 21.31
N VAL A 157 0.49 5.11 22.28
CA VAL A 157 -0.57 6.13 22.04
C VAL A 157 0.02 7.40 21.45
N VAL A 158 1.11 7.92 22.03
CA VAL A 158 1.79 9.12 21.52
C VAL A 158 2.24 8.90 20.07
N MET A 159 2.86 7.76 19.78
CA MET A 159 3.26 7.41 18.40
C MET A 159 2.06 7.30 17.45
N LEU A 160 0.92 6.75 17.89
CA LEU A 160 -0.30 6.67 17.09
C LEU A 160 -0.81 8.07 16.71
N VAL A 161 -0.83 8.99 17.67
CA VAL A 161 -1.21 10.40 17.45
C VAL A 161 -0.23 11.06 16.47
N LEU A 162 1.07 10.88 16.66
CA LEU A 162 2.11 11.44 15.80
C LEU A 162 2.09 10.85 14.38
N LEU A 163 1.62 9.62 14.19
CA LEU A 163 1.51 8.98 12.87
C LEU A 163 0.27 9.42 12.09
N THR A 164 -0.77 9.92 12.77
CA THR A 164 -2.05 10.29 12.15
C THR A 164 -1.92 11.36 11.03
N PRO A 165 -1.09 12.41 11.16
CA PRO A 165 -0.85 13.39 10.09
C PRO A 165 -0.25 12.80 8.81
N PHE A 166 0.52 11.70 8.92
CA PHE A 166 1.17 11.04 7.78
C PHE A 166 0.22 10.13 6.99
N LEU A 167 -1.03 9.97 7.45
CA LEU A 167 -2.08 9.37 6.66
C LEU A 167 -2.52 10.37 5.59
N SER A 168 -1.83 10.41 4.45
CA SER A 168 -2.32 11.15 3.29
C SER A 168 -3.14 10.25 2.37
N TRP A 169 -4.05 10.86 1.61
CA TRP A 169 -4.74 10.22 0.51
C TRP A 169 -4.23 10.82 -0.79
N SER A 170 -3.65 9.99 -1.66
CA SER A 170 -3.36 10.34 -3.05
C SER A 170 -4.30 9.63 -4.01
N GLN A 171 -4.62 10.24 -5.14
CA GLN A 171 -5.28 9.56 -6.25
C GLN A 171 -4.75 10.10 -7.57
N VAL A 172 -4.66 9.20 -8.54
CA VAL A 172 -4.38 9.55 -9.93
C VAL A 172 -5.66 9.35 -10.71
N ILE A 173 -6.02 10.32 -11.53
CA ILE A 173 -7.19 10.30 -12.40
C ILE A 173 -6.67 10.37 -13.83
N LEU A 174 -7.03 9.39 -14.64
CA LEU A 174 -6.78 9.35 -16.07
C LEU A 174 -8.05 9.79 -16.79
N ILE A 175 -8.00 10.91 -17.49
CA ILE A 175 -9.10 11.46 -18.30
C ILE A 175 -8.64 11.60 -19.75
N PRO A 176 -9.53 11.65 -20.74
CA PRO A 176 -9.15 11.82 -22.15
C PRO A 176 -8.30 13.07 -22.41
N GLU A 177 -8.46 14.11 -21.60
CA GLU A 177 -7.74 15.38 -21.73
C GLU A 177 -6.33 15.33 -21.11
N GLY A 178 -6.09 14.47 -20.12
CA GLY A 178 -4.80 14.41 -19.41
C GLY A 178 -4.74 13.48 -18.21
N ILE A 179 -3.68 13.66 -17.43
CA ILE A 179 -3.46 12.99 -16.16
C ILE A 179 -3.58 14.02 -15.05
N ARG A 180 -4.38 13.70 -14.03
CA ARG A 180 -4.52 14.51 -12.83
C ARG A 180 -4.09 13.74 -11.60
N ARG A 181 -3.22 14.33 -10.80
CA ARG A 181 -2.76 13.78 -9.53
C ARG A 181 -3.24 14.68 -8.39
N ILE A 182 -4.06 14.10 -7.51
CA ILE A 182 -4.57 14.77 -6.32
C ILE A 182 -3.87 14.15 -5.11
N HIS A 183 -3.29 14.99 -4.27
CA HIS A 183 -2.77 14.64 -2.97
C HIS A 183 -3.48 15.48 -1.91
N ARG A 184 -4.19 14.82 -1.00
CA ARG A 184 -4.89 15.46 0.12
C ARG A 184 -4.37 14.89 1.43
N PRO A 185 -3.69 15.70 2.27
CA PRO A 185 -3.33 15.28 3.61
C PRO A 185 -4.60 15.13 4.46
N ARG A 186 -4.61 14.17 5.39
CA ARG A 186 -5.73 14.00 6.31
C ARG A 186 -5.82 15.14 7.32
N VAL A 187 -4.68 15.72 7.70
CA VAL A 187 -4.62 16.88 8.58
C VAL A 187 -3.94 18.03 7.83
N PRO A 188 -4.69 19.02 7.31
CA PRO A 188 -4.15 20.08 6.46
C PRO A 188 -3.23 21.06 7.19
N ILE A 189 -3.18 21.01 8.52
CA ILE A 189 -2.27 21.84 9.34
C ILE A 189 -0.82 21.39 9.17
N PHE A 190 -0.57 20.09 8.96
CA PHE A 190 0.79 19.53 8.92
C PHE A 190 1.35 19.38 7.50
N SER A 191 0.52 19.51 6.46
CA SER A 191 0.93 19.30 5.08
C SER A 191 0.00 20.00 4.11
N LYS A 192 0.54 20.41 2.96
CA LYS A 192 -0.22 21.04 1.88
C LYS A 192 -0.82 19.97 0.95
N GLY A 193 -2.05 20.21 0.52
CA GLY A 193 -2.65 19.43 -0.57
C GLY A 193 -2.14 19.90 -1.92
N TYR A 194 -1.96 18.97 -2.86
CA TYR A 194 -1.54 19.26 -4.23
C TYR A 194 -2.60 18.74 -5.19
N ASP A 195 -2.89 19.50 -6.22
CA ASP A 195 -3.82 19.11 -7.28
C ASP A 195 -3.23 19.52 -8.61
N THR A 196 -2.56 18.57 -9.25
CA THR A 196 -1.75 18.82 -10.45
C THR A 196 -2.41 18.12 -11.62
N SER A 197 -2.70 18.87 -12.69
CA SER A 197 -3.27 18.33 -13.92
C SER A 197 -2.36 18.63 -15.09
N ILE A 198 -2.05 17.60 -15.87
CA ILE A 198 -1.14 17.66 -17.02
C ILE A 198 -1.88 17.13 -18.24
N PRO A 199 -2.12 17.95 -19.28
CA PRO A 199 -2.66 17.50 -20.55
C PRO A 199 -1.76 16.46 -21.22
N TRP A 200 -2.35 15.48 -21.90
CA TRP A 200 -1.56 14.46 -22.60
C TRP A 200 -0.58 15.04 -23.63
N ASP A 201 -0.99 16.10 -24.32
CA ASP A 201 -0.18 16.75 -25.37
C ASP A 201 1.01 17.54 -24.83
N SER A 202 1.04 17.80 -23.53
CA SER A 202 2.17 18.46 -22.86
C SER A 202 3.20 17.46 -22.32
N ILE A 203 2.91 16.16 -22.39
CA ILE A 203 3.82 15.11 -21.94
C ILE A 203 4.77 14.78 -23.09
N ASP A 204 6.05 15.09 -22.91
CA ASP A 204 7.08 14.81 -23.91
C ASP A 204 7.50 13.34 -23.86
N ARG A 205 7.61 12.80 -22.64
CA ARG A 205 8.10 11.43 -22.42
C ARG A 205 7.51 10.82 -21.15
N VAL A 206 7.13 9.55 -21.27
CA VAL A 206 6.81 8.66 -20.14
C VAL A 206 8.05 7.83 -19.85
N GLU A 207 8.57 7.92 -18.62
CA GLU A 207 9.78 7.21 -18.23
C GLU A 207 9.52 6.37 -16.97
N PRO A 208 9.58 5.04 -17.07
CA PRO A 208 9.55 4.19 -15.89
C PRO A 208 10.89 4.26 -15.17
N ASP A 209 10.86 4.40 -13.85
CA ASP A 209 12.05 4.53 -13.02
C ASP A 209 11.82 3.89 -11.65
N VAL A 210 12.86 3.90 -10.83
CA VAL A 210 12.92 3.25 -9.53
C VAL A 210 13.49 4.23 -8.51
N MET A 211 12.65 4.67 -7.58
CA MET A 211 13.06 5.58 -6.52
C MET A 211 13.50 4.82 -5.27
N SER A 212 14.58 5.28 -4.64
CA SER A 212 14.93 4.87 -3.27
C SER A 212 14.47 5.95 -2.30
N ARG A 213 13.57 5.59 -1.37
CA ARG A 213 13.05 6.53 -0.35
C ARG A 213 13.10 5.90 1.03
N GLY A 214 13.96 6.42 1.90
CA GLY A 214 14.19 5.91 3.25
C GLY A 214 14.63 4.44 3.23
N TYR A 215 13.91 3.60 3.99
CA TYR A 215 14.18 2.15 4.07
C TYR A 215 13.68 1.35 2.85
N SER A 216 12.82 1.94 2.01
CA SER A 216 12.29 1.25 0.84
C SER A 216 13.22 1.46 -0.34
N ARG A 217 14.00 0.42 -0.64
CA ARG A 217 14.76 0.34 -1.89
C ARG A 217 13.82 -0.14 -3.00
N ASN A 218 14.01 0.45 -4.17
CA ASN A 218 13.36 0.07 -5.40
C ASN A 218 11.84 0.30 -5.47
N MET A 219 11.38 1.50 -5.12
CA MET A 219 9.98 1.89 -5.28
C MET A 219 9.68 2.19 -6.76
N PRO A 220 8.71 1.50 -7.40
CA PRO A 220 8.36 1.77 -8.78
C PRO A 220 7.72 3.14 -8.93
N ILE A 221 8.21 3.93 -9.87
CA ILE A 221 7.71 5.27 -10.18
C ILE A 221 7.55 5.49 -11.68
N ILE A 222 6.61 6.34 -12.09
CA ILE A 222 6.53 6.84 -13.47
C ILE A 222 6.86 8.32 -13.44
N ASN A 223 7.89 8.70 -14.17
CA ASN A 223 8.24 10.08 -14.41
C ASN A 223 7.57 10.53 -15.72
N LEU A 224 6.71 11.52 -15.63
CA LEU A 224 6.09 12.17 -16.78
C LEU A 224 6.84 13.49 -17.01
N HIS A 225 7.63 13.54 -18.06
CA HIS A 225 8.33 14.75 -18.48
C HIS A 225 7.37 15.64 -19.25
N HIS A 226 7.27 16.90 -18.85
CA HIS A 226 6.36 17.87 -19.40
C HIS A 226 6.99 19.26 -19.49
N ASN A 227 6.47 20.07 -20.41
CA ASN A 227 6.94 21.44 -20.65
C ASN A 227 6.18 22.52 -19.85
N LEU A 228 5.20 22.14 -19.03
CA LEU A 228 4.40 23.07 -18.23
C LEU A 228 5.14 23.58 -16.99
N GLU A 229 4.97 24.87 -16.69
CA GLU A 229 5.41 25.46 -15.43
C GLU A 229 4.36 25.21 -14.34
N ILE A 230 4.74 24.42 -13.33
CA ILE A 230 3.87 24.05 -12.21
C ILE A 230 4.49 24.64 -10.94
N SER A 231 3.90 25.73 -10.46
CA SER A 231 4.43 26.51 -9.33
C SER A 231 4.31 25.80 -7.97
N ASP A 232 3.32 24.92 -7.82
CA ASP A 232 3.05 24.22 -6.57
C ASP A 232 3.16 22.71 -6.75
N ARG A 233 4.34 22.17 -6.40
CA ARG A 233 4.65 20.76 -6.57
C ARG A 233 5.30 20.16 -5.32
N PRO A 234 5.05 18.88 -5.03
CA PRO A 234 5.75 18.17 -3.97
C PRO A 234 7.25 18.05 -4.28
N HIS A 235 8.08 17.94 -3.24
CA HIS A 235 9.55 17.95 -3.35
C HIS A 235 10.15 16.84 -4.24
N TYR A 236 9.43 15.74 -4.45
CA TYR A 236 9.89 14.65 -5.30
C TYR A 236 9.60 14.87 -6.80
N ASP A 237 8.79 15.88 -7.15
CA ASP A 237 8.63 16.33 -8.53
C ASP A 237 9.77 17.27 -8.92
N GLY A 238 10.34 17.03 -10.10
CA GLY A 238 11.42 17.83 -10.65
C GLY A 238 10.90 18.99 -11.50
N ASP A 239 11.81 19.83 -11.98
CA ASP A 239 11.52 20.78 -13.04
C ASP A 239 11.08 20.06 -14.31
N GLY A 240 9.87 20.39 -14.78
CA GLY A 240 9.26 19.71 -15.92
C GLY A 240 8.97 18.23 -15.70
N ARG A 241 8.85 17.75 -14.45
CA ARG A 241 8.63 16.32 -14.18
C ARG A 241 7.57 16.07 -13.11
N LEU A 242 6.51 15.38 -13.49
CA LEU A 242 5.49 14.85 -12.58
C LEU A 242 5.78 13.39 -12.26
N THR A 243 5.98 13.09 -10.98
CA THR A 243 6.28 11.72 -10.52
C THR A 243 5.02 11.04 -9.99
N LEU A 244 4.69 9.86 -10.51
CA LEU A 244 3.63 8.99 -10.00
C LEU A 244 4.24 7.88 -9.13
N LEU A 245 3.90 7.88 -7.85
CA LEU A 245 4.37 6.88 -6.87
C LEU A 245 3.49 5.62 -6.96
N LEU A 246 3.88 4.65 -7.80
CA LEU A 246 3.03 3.50 -8.11
C LEU A 246 2.79 2.59 -6.90
N ASN A 247 3.74 2.53 -5.98
CA ASN A 247 3.62 1.78 -4.73
C ASN A 247 2.53 2.33 -3.79
N ASP A 248 2.12 3.59 -3.99
CA ASP A 248 1.06 4.21 -3.21
C ASP A 248 -0.30 4.01 -3.87
N LEU A 249 -0.37 3.56 -5.13
CA LEU A 249 -1.60 3.34 -5.89
C LEU A 249 -2.11 1.90 -5.75
N VAL A 250 -3.42 1.70 -5.90
CA VAL A 250 -4.03 0.36 -5.86
C VAL A 250 -3.89 -0.41 -7.18
N ALA A 251 -3.54 0.27 -8.27
CA ALA A 251 -3.38 -0.34 -9.58
C ALA A 251 -2.04 -1.09 -9.68
N GLU A 252 -2.00 -2.13 -10.49
CA GLU A 252 -0.76 -2.83 -10.77
C GLU A 252 0.21 -1.91 -11.52
N PRO A 253 1.45 -1.72 -11.04
CA PRO A 253 2.42 -0.80 -11.61
C PRO A 253 2.64 -0.93 -13.12
N ASN A 254 2.88 -2.14 -13.63
CA ASN A 254 3.20 -2.33 -15.04
C ASN A 254 1.96 -2.14 -15.93
N THR A 255 0.78 -2.52 -15.46
CA THR A 255 -0.48 -2.32 -16.17
C THR A 255 -0.84 -0.84 -16.26
N LEU A 256 -0.59 -0.08 -15.18
CA LEU A 256 -0.77 1.37 -15.19
C LEU A 256 0.24 2.05 -16.13
N LEU A 257 1.51 1.63 -16.10
CA LEU A 257 2.52 2.09 -17.06
C LEU A 257 2.10 1.83 -18.50
N ALA A 258 1.76 0.58 -18.82
CA ALA A 258 1.36 0.18 -20.17
C ALA A 258 0.13 0.97 -20.66
N LEU A 259 -0.83 1.24 -19.78
CA LEU A 259 -1.99 2.08 -20.14
C LEU A 259 -1.57 3.54 -20.42
N ILE A 260 -0.72 4.12 -19.58
CA ILE A 260 -0.25 5.50 -19.74
C ILE A 260 0.56 5.63 -21.04
N GLU A 261 1.46 4.69 -21.32
CA GLU A 261 2.25 4.65 -22.55
C GLU A 261 1.37 4.46 -23.79
N ASP A 262 0.38 3.54 -23.76
CA ASP A 262 -0.52 3.31 -24.89
C ASP A 262 -1.36 4.55 -25.22
N VAL A 263 -1.89 5.22 -24.19
CA VAL A 263 -2.73 6.43 -24.36
C VAL A 263 -1.90 7.66 -24.74
N HIS A 264 -0.65 7.74 -24.27
CA HIS A 264 0.28 8.79 -24.67
C HIS A 264 0.69 8.63 -26.14
N ALA A 265 1.05 7.42 -26.56
CA ALA A 265 1.49 7.12 -27.92
C ALA A 265 0.34 7.15 -28.95
N ASN A 266 -0.90 6.87 -28.53
CA ASN A 266 -2.07 6.76 -29.42
C ASN A 266 -3.17 7.75 -28.99
N PRO A 267 -3.13 9.03 -29.43
CA PRO A 267 -4.11 10.04 -29.03
C PRO A 267 -5.55 9.66 -29.34
N GLU A 268 -5.79 8.92 -30.42
CA GLU A 268 -7.11 8.45 -30.80
C GLU A 268 -7.71 7.47 -29.79
N ARG A 269 -6.91 6.84 -28.92
CA ARG A 269 -7.38 5.91 -27.88
C ARG A 269 -7.73 6.60 -26.56
N ARG A 270 -7.43 7.89 -26.40
CA ARG A 270 -7.76 8.65 -25.17
C ARG A 270 -9.23 8.61 -24.80
N HIS A 271 -10.13 8.54 -25.79
CA HIS A 271 -11.58 8.42 -25.56
C HIS A 271 -11.97 7.14 -24.81
N LEU A 272 -11.15 6.07 -24.87
CA LEU A 272 -11.39 4.83 -24.13
C LEU A 272 -11.39 5.07 -22.62
N LEU A 273 -10.65 6.08 -22.13
CA LEU A 273 -10.63 6.44 -20.71
C LEU A 273 -11.98 6.95 -20.19
N ALA A 274 -12.80 7.54 -21.07
CA ALA A 274 -14.13 8.03 -20.72
C ALA A 274 -15.21 6.94 -20.76
N THR A 275 -14.88 5.73 -21.20
CA THR A 275 -15.84 4.62 -21.26
C THR A 275 -16.09 4.03 -19.86
N PRO A 276 -17.29 3.48 -19.58
CA PRO A 276 -17.55 2.80 -18.30
C PRO A 276 -16.63 1.61 -18.05
N GLU A 277 -16.19 0.96 -19.13
CA GLU A 277 -15.30 -0.20 -19.09
C GLU A 277 -13.83 0.18 -18.96
N ALA A 278 -13.47 1.47 -18.91
CA ALA A 278 -12.09 1.92 -18.84
C ALA A 278 -11.31 1.34 -17.66
N ARG A 279 -11.99 1.02 -16.54
CA ARG A 279 -11.37 0.30 -15.41
C ARG A 279 -10.78 -1.06 -15.80
N LEU A 280 -11.36 -1.74 -16.79
CA LEU A 280 -10.91 -3.06 -17.26
C LEU A 280 -9.56 -2.97 -17.98
N LEU A 281 -9.20 -1.79 -18.50
CA LEU A 281 -7.87 -1.54 -19.06
C LEU A 281 -6.76 -1.66 -18.01
N LEU A 282 -7.10 -1.49 -16.73
CA LEU A 282 -6.22 -1.70 -15.59
C LEU A 282 -6.29 -3.11 -15.01
N THR A 283 -6.89 -4.06 -15.73
CA THR A 283 -6.91 -5.47 -15.33
C THR A 283 -5.54 -6.06 -15.55
N PRO A 284 -4.86 -6.50 -14.49
CA PRO A 284 -3.49 -6.96 -14.62
C PRO A 284 -3.49 -8.40 -15.17
N PRO A 285 -2.46 -8.81 -15.93
CA PRO A 285 -2.41 -10.14 -16.56
C PRO A 285 -2.42 -11.27 -15.52
N PRO A 286 -2.86 -12.49 -15.83
CA PRO A 286 -2.86 -13.60 -14.88
C PRO A 286 -1.44 -13.92 -14.37
N LEU A 287 -1.32 -14.38 -13.12
CA LEU A 287 -0.02 -14.61 -12.45
C LEU A 287 0.91 -15.54 -13.23
N ARG A 288 0.36 -16.55 -13.92
CA ARG A 288 1.15 -17.52 -14.71
C ARG A 288 1.92 -16.84 -15.84
N GLU A 289 1.30 -15.87 -16.52
CA GLU A 289 1.93 -15.11 -17.61
C GLU A 289 3.05 -14.22 -17.07
N ARG A 290 2.80 -13.54 -15.94
CA ARG A 290 3.82 -12.72 -15.27
C ARG A 290 5.03 -13.54 -14.84
N TRP A 291 4.82 -14.75 -14.35
CA TRP A 291 5.91 -15.66 -13.97
C TRP A 291 6.69 -16.16 -15.17
N ALA A 292 5.99 -16.54 -16.25
CA ALA A 292 6.63 -16.97 -17.47
C ALA A 292 7.54 -15.87 -18.03
N ALA A 293 7.07 -14.63 -18.06
CA ALA A 293 7.84 -13.49 -18.52
C ALA A 293 8.98 -13.11 -17.58
N ALA A 294 8.77 -13.09 -16.25
CA ALA A 294 9.84 -12.86 -15.28
C ALA A 294 10.96 -13.91 -15.38
N LYS A 295 10.61 -15.16 -15.69
CA LYS A 295 11.59 -16.24 -15.91
C LYS A 295 12.36 -16.05 -17.22
N ARG A 296 11.71 -15.56 -18.28
CA ARG A 296 12.36 -15.23 -19.57
C ARG A 296 13.37 -14.10 -19.39
N LEU A 297 12.97 -12.99 -18.77
CA LEU A 297 13.85 -11.85 -18.49
C LEU A 297 15.05 -12.24 -17.63
N LYS A 298 14.84 -13.08 -16.60
CA LYS A 298 15.96 -13.59 -15.78
C LYS A 298 16.93 -14.43 -16.61
N ARG A 299 16.43 -15.21 -17.57
CA ARG A 299 17.27 -16.02 -18.46
C ARG A 299 18.06 -15.12 -19.41
N GLU A 300 17.40 -14.17 -20.05
CA GLU A 300 18.01 -13.20 -20.97
C GLU A 300 19.08 -12.35 -20.28
N ALA A 301 18.82 -11.86 -19.06
CA ALA A 301 19.81 -11.14 -18.27
C ALA A 301 21.04 -11.99 -17.96
N GLY A 302 20.85 -13.27 -17.60
CA GLY A 302 21.95 -14.20 -17.37
C GLY A 302 22.71 -14.59 -18.65
N GLU A 303 22.05 -14.60 -19.80
CA GLU A 303 22.68 -14.81 -21.10
C GLU A 303 23.50 -13.59 -21.53
N ALA A 304 23.00 -12.37 -21.29
CA ALA A 304 23.72 -11.11 -21.55
C ALA A 304 24.94 -10.92 -20.63
N GLU A 305 24.84 -11.32 -19.36
CA GLU A 305 25.97 -11.30 -18.41
C GLU A 305 27.06 -12.30 -18.84
N ARG A 306 26.68 -13.46 -19.38
CA ARG A 306 27.64 -14.47 -19.89
C ARG A 306 28.27 -14.10 -21.23
N SER A 307 27.60 -13.32 -22.07
CA SER A 307 28.15 -12.86 -23.36
C SER A 307 29.05 -11.64 -23.22
N SER A 308 29.06 -10.98 -22.06
CA SER A 308 29.92 -9.83 -21.75
C SER A 308 31.18 -10.19 -20.94
N THR A 309 31.32 -11.45 -20.52
CA THR A 309 32.52 -12.05 -19.91
C THR A 309 33.29 -12.90 -20.90
#